data_AF-A0A7C4MUS6-F1
#
_entry.id   AF-A0A7C4MUS6-F1
#
_cell.length_a   1.000
_cell.length_b   1.000
_cell.length_c   1.000
_cell.angle_alpha   90.00
_cell.angle_beta   90.00
_cell.angle_gamma   90.00
#
_symmetry.space_group_name_H-M   'P 1'
#
loop_
_entity.id
_entity.type
_entity.pdbx_description
1 polymer ?
#
loop_
_entity_poly.entity_id
_entity_poly.type
_entity_poly.pdbx_seq_one_letter_code
_entity_poly.pdbx_strand_id
1 'polypeptide(L)'
;RMTTAFLVLQLDLQGQGPRVTVPFDQIIKAVVAGRYGDAPVDAGLLIHEGQLTYKEAGLELAVDLGRWWHDQTGLPLPLGANAVRKDLGPKAIADVHRLLLESIRYGLEHRDEALDYAMKFGRDLDREKTDRFVGMYVNQWTLDFGRRGIEAVAALLARGYAAGVLPRLVEPEFVPSEQ
;
A
#
# COMPACT_ATOMS: atom_id res chain seq x y z
N ARG A 1 -10.34 -6.19 5.25
CA ARG A 1 -9.54 -7.44 5.31
C ARG A 1 -8.70 -7.69 4.05
N MET A 2 -9.05 -7.12 2.88
CA MET A 2 -8.27 -7.34 1.64
C MET A 2 -7.30 -6.19 1.37
N THR A 3 -6.30 -6.01 2.26
CA THR A 3 -5.20 -5.07 2.00
C THR A 3 -3.92 -5.85 1.78
N THR A 4 -2.99 -5.29 1.02
CA THR A 4 -1.67 -5.89 0.84
C THR A 4 -0.93 -6.04 2.17
N ALA A 5 -1.04 -5.04 3.05
CA ALA A 5 -0.50 -5.12 4.41
C ALA A 5 -1.03 -6.34 5.18
N PHE A 6 -2.32 -6.66 5.05
CA PHE A 6 -2.88 -7.84 5.70
C PHE A 6 -2.37 -9.14 5.07
N LEU A 7 -2.28 -9.21 3.74
CA LEU A 7 -1.68 -10.36 3.04
C LEU A 7 -0.24 -10.61 3.52
N VAL A 8 0.59 -9.56 3.56
CA VAL A 8 1.99 -9.69 3.97
C VAL A 8 2.12 -10.07 5.44
N LEU A 9 1.27 -9.51 6.31
CA LEU A 9 1.20 -9.95 7.71
C LEU A 9 0.84 -11.44 7.83
N GLN A 10 -0.08 -11.95 7.00
CA GLN A 10 -0.39 -13.38 6.99
C GLN A 10 0.78 -14.23 6.50
N LEU A 11 1.62 -13.73 5.60
CA LEU A 11 2.83 -14.42 5.17
C LEU A 11 3.88 -14.45 6.28
N ASP A 12 4.10 -13.32 6.96
CA ASP A 12 5.04 -13.21 8.09
C ASP A 12 4.63 -14.11 9.27
N LEU A 13 3.36 -14.04 9.68
CA LEU A 13 2.82 -14.84 10.78
C LEU A 13 2.39 -16.25 10.37
N GLN A 14 2.60 -16.64 9.11
CA GLN A 14 2.17 -17.94 8.57
C GLN A 14 0.68 -18.26 8.84
N GLY A 15 -0.17 -17.24 8.78
CA GLY A 15 -1.61 -17.34 9.02
C GLY A 15 -2.04 -17.52 10.49
N GLN A 16 -1.11 -17.47 11.44
CA GLN A 16 -1.36 -17.74 12.86
C GLN A 16 -1.84 -16.51 13.63
N GLY A 17 -2.44 -16.76 14.79
CA GLY A 17 -2.81 -15.74 15.78
C GLY A 17 -4.25 -15.23 15.66
N PRO A 18 -4.85 -14.81 16.79
CA PRO A 18 -6.17 -14.16 16.80
C PRO A 18 -6.11 -12.79 16.11
N ARG A 19 -7.23 -12.35 15.54
CA ARG A 19 -7.31 -11.10 14.79
C ARG A 19 -8.62 -10.36 15.05
N VAL A 20 -8.49 -9.07 15.30
CA VAL A 20 -9.62 -8.15 15.45
C VAL A 20 -9.62 -7.21 14.24
N THR A 21 -10.77 -7.04 13.60
CA THR A 21 -10.90 -6.10 12.47
C THR A 21 -11.30 -4.73 13.02
N VAL A 22 -10.43 -3.75 12.83
CA VAL A 22 -10.59 -2.38 13.34
C VAL A 22 -10.51 -1.41 12.15
N PRO A 23 -11.34 -0.36 12.08
CA PRO A 23 -11.16 0.74 11.14
C PRO A 23 -9.76 1.32 11.26
N PHE A 24 -9.09 1.60 10.14
CA PHE A 24 -7.65 1.90 10.16
C PHE A 24 -7.29 3.15 10.98
N ASP A 25 -8.19 4.13 11.03
CA ASP A 25 -8.11 5.37 11.81
C ASP A 25 -8.30 5.16 13.32
N GLN A 26 -8.74 3.97 13.73
CA GLN A 26 -8.94 3.59 15.12
C GLN A 26 -7.88 2.62 15.65
N ILE A 27 -7.00 2.09 14.80
CA ILE A 27 -6.02 1.06 15.19
C ILE A 27 -5.10 1.56 16.29
N ILE A 28 -4.48 2.74 16.13
CA ILE A 28 -3.58 3.31 17.16
C ILE A 28 -4.31 3.45 18.49
N LYS A 29 -5.54 4.00 18.47
CA LYS A 29 -6.36 4.17 19.69
C LYS A 29 -6.67 2.84 20.36
N ALA A 30 -6.99 1.81 19.57
CA ALA A 30 -7.28 0.47 20.08
C ALA A 30 -6.05 -0.18 20.74
N VAL A 31 -4.87 -0.04 20.15
CA VAL A 31 -3.61 -0.56 20.70
C VAL A 31 -3.26 0.16 22.01
N VAL A 32 -3.35 1.49 22.05
CA VAL A 32 -3.10 2.26 23.27
C VAL A 32 -4.07 1.89 24.39
N ALA A 33 -5.34 1.65 24.05
CA ALA A 33 -6.35 1.20 25.01
C ALA A 33 -6.22 -0.28 25.41
N GLY A 34 -5.38 -1.06 24.72
CA GLY A 34 -5.24 -2.50 24.89
C GLY A 34 -6.45 -3.33 24.45
N ARG A 35 -7.42 -2.70 23.75
CA ARG A 35 -8.68 -3.36 23.35
C ARG A 35 -9.42 -2.62 22.24
N TYR A 36 -10.30 -3.35 21.55
CA TYR A 36 -11.32 -2.82 20.66
C TYR A 36 -12.68 -3.45 20.96
N GLY A 37 -13.59 -2.67 21.54
CA GLY A 37 -14.79 -3.23 22.17
C GLY A 37 -14.42 -4.13 23.34
N ASP A 38 -14.90 -5.37 23.33
CA ASP A 38 -14.60 -6.40 24.33
C ASP A 38 -13.38 -7.27 23.95
N ALA A 39 -12.81 -7.08 22.75
CA ALA A 39 -11.69 -7.87 22.29
C ALA A 39 -10.35 -7.24 22.73
N PRO A 40 -9.43 -7.99 23.38
CA PRO A 40 -8.09 -7.51 23.69
C PRO A 40 -7.27 -7.28 22.40
N VAL A 41 -6.38 -6.28 22.43
CA VAL A 41 -5.52 -5.91 21.31
C VAL A 41 -4.11 -5.60 21.83
N ASP A 42 -3.13 -6.40 21.41
CA ASP A 42 -1.72 -6.23 21.81
C ASP A 42 -0.87 -5.49 20.76
N ALA A 43 -1.27 -5.55 19.49
CA ALA A 43 -0.55 -4.95 18.37
C ALA A 43 -1.49 -4.50 17.26
N GLY A 44 -1.03 -3.55 16.43
CA GLY A 44 -1.81 -2.97 15.33
C GLY A 44 -1.10 -3.03 13.99
N LEU A 45 -1.81 -3.46 12.95
CA LEU A 45 -1.33 -3.38 11.57
C LEU A 45 -1.63 -1.99 11.00
N LEU A 46 -0.62 -1.13 10.93
CA LEU A 46 -0.78 0.24 10.46
C LEU A 46 -0.61 0.36 8.95
N ILE A 47 -1.48 1.17 8.34
CA ILE A 47 -1.44 1.60 6.93
C ILE A 47 -1.70 3.11 6.87
N HIS A 48 -1.57 3.71 5.70
CA HIS A 48 -1.72 5.17 5.50
C HIS A 48 -0.83 5.98 6.46
N GLU A 49 -1.29 7.11 6.95
CA GLU A 49 -0.53 8.04 7.79
C GLU A 49 -0.09 7.46 9.14
N GLY A 50 -0.73 6.38 9.61
CA GLY A 50 -0.43 5.77 10.91
C GLY A 50 1.03 5.33 11.06
N GLN A 51 1.70 4.99 9.96
CA GLN A 51 3.12 4.63 9.95
C GLN A 51 4.06 5.79 10.31
N LEU A 52 3.59 7.03 10.22
CA LEU A 52 4.35 8.23 10.56
C LEU A 52 4.05 8.72 11.99
N THR A 53 2.85 8.46 12.50
CA THR A 53 2.34 9.07 13.73
C THR A 53 2.31 8.14 14.95
N TYR A 54 2.49 6.81 14.79
CA TYR A 54 2.39 5.87 15.92
C TYR A 54 3.32 6.19 17.10
N LYS A 55 4.50 6.77 16.84
CA LYS A 55 5.45 7.17 17.89
C LYS A 55 4.92 8.28 18.78
N GLU A 56 4.07 9.16 18.25
CA GLU A 56 3.43 10.24 19.00
C GLU A 56 2.45 9.70 20.04
N ALA A 57 1.94 8.49 19.82
CA ALA A 57 1.11 7.75 20.76
C ALA A 57 1.93 6.86 21.73
N GLY A 58 3.26 7.00 21.76
CA GLY A 58 4.14 6.21 22.62
C GLY A 58 4.28 4.74 22.21
N LEU A 59 3.89 4.40 20.98
CA LEU A 59 3.99 3.03 20.47
C LEU A 59 5.36 2.77 19.84
N GLU A 60 5.80 1.52 19.89
CA GLU A 60 7.02 1.04 19.26
C GLU A 60 6.73 0.19 18.02
N LEU A 61 7.67 0.17 17.07
CA LEU A 61 7.56 -0.64 15.87
C LEU A 61 7.95 -2.09 16.17
N ALA A 62 6.98 -3.01 16.11
CA ALA A 62 7.25 -4.43 16.25
C ALA A 62 7.93 -5.03 15.01
N VAL A 63 7.39 -4.75 13.82
CA VAL A 63 7.92 -5.24 12.54
C VAL A 63 7.68 -4.23 11.42
N ASP A 64 8.69 -4.06 10.56
CA ASP A 64 8.55 -3.37 9.28
C ASP A 64 8.30 -4.42 8.19
N LEU A 65 7.05 -4.55 7.74
CA LEU A 65 6.66 -5.54 6.74
C LEU A 65 7.29 -5.28 5.36
N GLY A 66 7.66 -4.04 5.06
CA GLY A 66 8.36 -3.68 3.83
C GLY A 66 9.80 -4.20 3.84
N ARG A 67 10.51 -4.00 4.96
CA ARG A 67 11.86 -4.56 5.16
C ARG A 67 11.85 -6.07 5.22
N TRP A 68 10.93 -6.65 6.00
CA TRP A 68 10.75 -8.09 6.06
C TRP A 68 10.56 -8.69 4.66
N TRP A 69 9.67 -8.10 3.86
CA TRP A 69 9.46 -8.56 2.48
C TRP A 69 10.73 -8.48 1.63
N HIS A 70 11.44 -7.35 1.71
CA HIS A 70 12.69 -7.16 0.98
C HIS A 70 13.75 -8.17 1.41
N ASP A 71 13.92 -8.44 2.70
CA ASP A 71 14.88 -9.42 3.20
C ASP A 71 14.54 -10.85 2.75
N GLN A 72 13.25 -11.16 2.59
CA GLN A 72 12.76 -12.47 2.13
C GLN A 72 12.81 -12.68 0.61
N THR A 73 12.96 -11.61 -0.19
CA THR A 73 12.76 -11.67 -1.65
C THR A 73 13.80 -10.93 -2.47
N GLY A 74 14.48 -9.93 -1.91
CA GLY A 74 15.26 -8.93 -2.64
C GLY A 74 14.41 -7.98 -3.48
N LEU A 75 13.08 -8.01 -3.36
CA LEU A 75 12.13 -7.26 -4.18
C LEU A 75 11.48 -6.12 -3.37
N PRO A 76 11.09 -5.00 -4.01
CA PRO A 76 10.25 -4.01 -3.36
C PRO A 76 8.90 -4.63 -3.00
N LEU A 77 8.26 -4.14 -1.94
CA LEU A 77 6.91 -4.59 -1.56
C LEU A 77 5.85 -3.84 -2.39
N PRO A 78 5.06 -4.51 -3.25
CA PRO A 78 3.92 -3.87 -3.91
C PRO A 78 2.86 -3.54 -2.87
N LEU A 79 2.32 -2.32 -2.86
CA LEU A 79 1.32 -1.91 -1.88
C LEU A 79 -0.05 -1.66 -2.50
N GLY A 80 -0.07 -0.94 -3.62
CA GLY A 80 -1.28 -0.65 -4.40
C GLY A 80 -0.95 -0.57 -5.89
N ALA A 81 -1.98 -0.76 -6.71
CA ALA A 81 -1.90 -0.62 -8.15
C ALA A 81 -3.22 -0.03 -8.69
N ASN A 82 -3.13 0.68 -9.82
CA ASN A 82 -4.31 1.06 -10.59
C ASN A 82 -4.71 -0.11 -11.49
N ALA A 83 -5.98 -0.50 -11.42
CA ALA A 83 -6.53 -1.58 -12.24
C ALA A 83 -7.60 -1.02 -13.18
N VAL A 84 -7.59 -1.49 -14.43
CA VAL A 84 -8.57 -1.14 -15.46
C VAL A 84 -9.34 -2.39 -15.86
N ARG A 85 -10.66 -2.25 -16.07
CA ARG A 85 -11.49 -3.38 -16.51
C ARG A 85 -11.16 -3.76 -17.94
N LYS A 86 -10.96 -5.06 -18.18
CA LYS A 86 -10.60 -5.61 -19.50
C LYS A 86 -11.66 -5.39 -20.58
N ASP A 87 -12.93 -5.28 -20.19
CA ASP A 87 -14.06 -5.14 -21.11
C ASP A 87 -14.30 -3.72 -21.63
N LEU A 88 -13.47 -2.74 -21.23
CA LEU A 88 -13.50 -1.39 -21.80
C LEU A 88 -12.90 -1.34 -23.22
N GLY A 89 -12.19 -2.39 -23.63
CA GLY A 89 -11.55 -2.48 -24.94
C GLY A 89 -10.19 -1.75 -25.02
N PRO A 90 -9.35 -2.13 -26.00
CA PRO A 90 -7.95 -1.74 -26.04
C PRO A 90 -7.75 -0.22 -26.15
N LYS A 91 -8.61 0.48 -26.91
CA LYS A 91 -8.53 1.93 -27.06
C LYS A 91 -8.75 2.66 -25.73
N ALA A 92 -9.83 2.34 -25.01
CA ALA A 92 -10.13 2.98 -23.74
C ALA A 92 -9.05 2.67 -22.68
N ILE A 93 -8.53 1.44 -22.66
CA ILE A 93 -7.44 1.04 -21.77
C ILE A 93 -6.18 1.88 -22.05
N ALA A 94 -5.79 2.04 -23.32
CA ALA A 94 -4.65 2.86 -23.71
C ALA A 94 -4.85 4.35 -23.36
N ASP A 95 -6.04 4.90 -23.63
CA ASP A 95 -6.37 6.29 -23.29
C ASP A 95 -6.31 6.55 -21.78
N VAL A 96 -6.86 5.65 -20.96
CA VAL A 96 -6.80 5.74 -19.49
C VAL A 96 -5.35 5.66 -19.01
N HIS A 97 -4.55 4.73 -19.54
CA HIS A 97 -3.15 4.59 -19.16
C HIS A 97 -2.35 5.87 -19.48
N ARG A 98 -2.49 6.41 -20.70
CA ARG A 98 -1.82 7.65 -21.12
C ARG A 98 -2.23 8.83 -20.24
N LEU A 99 -3.52 9.03 -20.01
CA LEU A 99 -4.04 10.15 -19.21
C LEU A 99 -3.60 10.05 -17.73
N LEU A 100 -3.57 8.85 -17.15
CA LEU A 100 -3.06 8.64 -15.80
C LEU A 100 -1.55 8.96 -15.73
N LEU A 101 -0.77 8.52 -16.71
CA LEU A 101 0.66 8.80 -16.76
C LEU A 101 0.95 10.30 -16.90
N GLU A 102 0.23 11.01 -17.78
CA GLU A 102 0.29 12.47 -17.92
C GLU A 102 -0.07 13.17 -16.60
N SER A 103 -1.12 12.72 -15.91
CA SER A 103 -1.55 13.29 -14.63
C SER A 103 -0.50 13.09 -13.52
N ILE A 104 0.12 11.90 -13.45
CA ILE A 104 1.19 11.62 -12.47
C ILE A 104 2.42 12.47 -12.78
N ARG A 105 2.86 12.55 -14.05
CA ARG A 105 3.98 13.40 -14.47
C ARG A 105 3.74 14.86 -14.10
N TYR A 106 2.55 15.37 -14.41
CA TYR A 106 2.17 16.73 -14.07
C TYR A 106 2.25 16.98 -12.56
N GLY A 107 1.71 16.08 -11.74
CA GLY A 107 1.78 16.21 -10.27
C GLY A 107 3.19 16.13 -9.69
N LEU A 108 4.10 15.38 -10.34
CA LEU A 108 5.52 15.33 -9.96
C LEU A 108 6.27 16.61 -10.36
N GLU A 109 5.99 17.15 -11.54
CA GLU A 109 6.60 18.39 -12.06
C GLU A 109 6.08 19.65 -11.34
N HIS A 110 4.83 19.62 -10.87
CA HIS A 110 4.14 20.72 -10.19
C HIS A 110 3.89 20.36 -8.71
N ARG A 111 4.95 19.94 -8.02
CA ARG A 111 4.86 19.28 -6.72
C ARG A 111 4.16 20.11 -5.64
N ASP A 112 4.45 21.41 -5.57
CA ASP A 112 3.84 22.32 -4.59
C ASP A 112 2.33 22.49 -4.82
N GLU A 113 1.92 22.71 -6.07
CA GLU A 113 0.49 22.85 -6.42
C GLU A 113 -0.27 21.53 -6.16
N ALA A 114 0.33 20.40 -6.54
CA ALA A 114 -0.21 19.09 -6.26
C ALA A 114 -0.34 18.83 -4.73
N LEU A 115 0.65 19.26 -3.95
CA LEU A 115 0.63 19.15 -2.49
C LEU A 115 -0.47 20.02 -1.88
N ASP A 116 -0.60 21.28 -2.31
CA ASP A 116 -1.62 22.20 -1.82
C ASP A 116 -3.04 21.68 -2.10
N TYR A 117 -3.25 21.02 -3.25
CA TYR A 117 -4.50 20.31 -3.52
C TYR A 117 -4.68 19.08 -2.62
N ALA A 118 -3.64 18.25 -2.47
CA ALA A 118 -3.68 17.03 -1.67
C ALA A 118 -3.95 17.29 -0.17
N MET A 119 -3.47 18.42 0.37
CA MET A 119 -3.68 18.82 1.76
C MET A 119 -5.17 18.95 2.13
N LYS A 120 -6.06 19.22 1.16
CA LYS A 120 -7.52 19.25 1.39
C LYS A 120 -8.10 17.87 1.77
N PHE A 121 -7.36 16.80 1.48
CA PHE A 121 -7.71 15.42 1.78
C PHE A 121 -6.82 14.82 2.88
N GLY A 122 -5.81 15.57 3.34
CA GLY A 122 -4.92 15.20 4.43
C GLY A 122 -5.67 15.16 5.77
N ARG A 123 -5.43 14.11 6.56
CA ARG A 123 -6.12 13.86 7.84
C ARG A 123 -5.31 14.46 8.99
N ASP A 124 -5.38 15.78 9.14
CA ASP A 124 -4.69 16.56 10.18
C ASP A 124 -3.15 16.49 10.14
N LEU A 125 -2.57 16.10 9.01
CA LEU A 125 -1.13 16.17 8.80
C LEU A 125 -0.71 17.60 8.48
N ASP A 126 0.39 18.05 9.08
CA ASP A 126 1.06 19.28 8.64
C ASP A 126 1.63 19.12 7.22
N ARG A 127 2.04 20.24 6.61
CA ARG A 127 2.54 20.26 5.23
C ARG A 127 3.77 19.37 5.06
N GLU A 128 4.67 19.33 6.04
CA GLU A 128 5.92 18.57 5.98
C GLU A 128 5.65 17.05 6.03
N LYS A 129 4.80 16.60 6.96
CA LYS A 129 4.35 15.21 7.06
C LYS A 129 3.58 14.78 5.81
N THR A 130 2.73 15.67 5.27
CA THR A 130 1.99 15.40 4.04
C THR A 130 2.96 15.24 2.86
N ASP A 131 3.93 16.13 2.73
CA ASP A 131 4.92 16.06 1.65
C ASP A 131 5.73 14.77 1.72
N ARG A 132 6.21 14.43 2.93
CA ARG A 132 6.90 13.17 3.18
C ARG A 132 6.03 11.96 2.84
N PHE A 133 4.78 11.94 3.30
CA PHE A 133 3.85 10.85 3.04
C PHE A 133 3.59 10.66 1.55
N VAL A 134 3.33 11.74 0.81
CA VAL A 134 3.12 11.69 -0.63
C VAL A 134 4.39 11.21 -1.35
N GLY A 135 5.58 11.71 -0.98
CA GLY A 135 6.84 11.27 -1.58
C GLY A 135 7.16 9.78 -1.37
N MET A 136 6.65 9.17 -0.30
CA MET A 136 6.79 7.72 -0.08
C MET A 136 6.03 6.87 -1.11
N TYR A 137 4.93 7.39 -1.67
CA TYR A 137 4.01 6.63 -2.52
C TYR A 137 3.89 7.14 -3.95
N VAL A 138 4.23 8.40 -4.20
CA VAL A 138 4.20 9.05 -5.50
C VAL A 138 5.63 9.39 -5.88
N ASN A 139 6.23 8.52 -6.70
CA ASN A 139 7.62 8.61 -7.13
C ASN A 139 7.81 7.90 -8.49
N GLN A 140 9.06 7.63 -8.88
CA GLN A 140 9.36 6.99 -10.17
C GLN A 140 8.69 5.63 -10.36
N TRP A 141 8.48 4.86 -9.27
CA TRP A 141 7.76 3.59 -9.34
C TRP A 141 6.28 3.78 -9.70
N THR A 142 5.70 4.96 -9.45
CA THR A 142 4.33 5.30 -9.83
C THR A 142 4.20 5.54 -11.33
N LEU A 143 5.28 6.01 -11.98
CA LEU A 143 5.32 6.21 -13.43
C LEU A 143 5.49 4.87 -14.15
N ASP A 144 6.42 4.04 -13.69
CA ASP A 144 6.63 2.70 -14.21
C ASP A 144 7.23 1.80 -13.13
N PHE A 145 6.56 0.68 -12.87
CA PHE A 145 7.05 -0.35 -11.95
C PHE A 145 8.30 -1.06 -12.51
N GLY A 146 8.51 -0.99 -13.83
CA GLY A 146 9.55 -1.70 -14.55
C GLY A 146 9.50 -3.21 -14.35
N ARG A 147 10.53 -3.90 -14.84
CA ARG A 147 10.63 -5.37 -14.69
C ARG A 147 10.63 -5.83 -13.23
N ARG A 148 11.33 -5.09 -12.36
CA ARG A 148 11.44 -5.44 -10.93
C ARG A 148 10.11 -5.32 -10.20
N GLY A 149 9.29 -4.30 -10.52
CA GLY A 149 7.98 -4.14 -9.89
C GLY A 149 6.96 -5.15 -10.42
N ILE A 150 7.01 -5.50 -11.72
CA ILE A 150 6.22 -6.61 -12.28
C ILE A 150 6.56 -7.92 -11.56
N GLU A 151 7.85 -8.22 -11.39
CA GLU A 151 8.33 -9.40 -10.66
C GLU A 151 7.86 -9.38 -9.19
N ALA A 152 7.93 -8.23 -8.52
CA ALA A 152 7.46 -8.07 -7.15
C ALA A 152 5.96 -8.37 -7.00
N VAL A 153 5.12 -7.91 -7.94
CA VAL A 153 3.67 -8.19 -7.94
C VAL A 153 3.42 -9.68 -8.16
N ALA A 154 4.08 -10.29 -9.15
CA ALA A 154 3.95 -11.71 -9.43
C ALA A 154 4.36 -12.57 -8.21
N ALA A 155 5.48 -12.23 -7.57
CA ALA A 155 5.98 -12.91 -6.39
C ALA A 155 5.01 -12.82 -5.20
N LEU A 156 4.43 -11.64 -4.95
CA LEU A 156 3.44 -11.42 -3.89
C LEU A 156 2.20 -12.28 -4.10
N LEU A 157 1.64 -12.28 -5.31
CA LEU A 157 0.44 -13.05 -5.64
C LEU A 157 0.71 -14.57 -5.57
N ALA A 158 1.86 -15.02 -6.08
CA ALA A 158 2.25 -16.43 -6.03
C ALA A 158 2.44 -16.92 -4.59
N ARG A 159 3.15 -16.16 -3.74
CA ARG A 159 3.33 -16.51 -2.31
C ARG A 159 2.02 -16.47 -1.54
N GLY A 160 1.17 -15.48 -1.80
CA GLY A 160 -0.17 -15.38 -1.20
C GLY A 160 -1.06 -16.58 -1.52
N TYR A 161 -1.00 -17.09 -2.75
CA TYR A 161 -1.70 -18.30 -3.16
C TYR A 161 -1.08 -19.56 -2.53
N ALA A 162 0.24 -19.72 -2.58
CA ALA A 162 0.93 -20.87 -2.01
C ALA A 162 0.71 -21.02 -0.50
N ALA A 163 0.57 -19.91 0.23
CA ALA A 163 0.24 -19.88 1.66
C ALA A 163 -1.27 -20.06 1.95
N GLY A 164 -2.11 -20.24 0.93
CA GLY A 164 -3.57 -20.42 1.09
C GLY A 164 -4.32 -19.15 1.50
N VAL A 165 -3.68 -17.98 1.49
CA VAL A 165 -4.31 -16.70 1.84
C VAL A 165 -5.16 -16.18 0.68
N LEU A 166 -4.68 -16.36 -0.56
CA LEU A 166 -5.43 -16.07 -1.78
C LEU A 166 -6.13 -17.34 -2.27
N PRO A 167 -7.43 -17.29 -2.61
CA PRO A 167 -8.19 -18.48 -3.01
C PRO A 167 -7.84 -18.99 -4.41
N ARG A 168 -7.18 -18.16 -5.23
CA ARG A 168 -6.75 -18.50 -6.59
C ARG A 168 -5.44 -17.79 -6.92
N LEU A 169 -4.63 -18.44 -7.75
CA LEU A 169 -3.50 -17.78 -8.38
C LEU A 169 -4.02 -16.74 -9.36
N VAL A 170 -3.50 -15.52 -9.27
CA VAL A 170 -3.82 -14.42 -10.19
C VAL A 170 -2.56 -14.10 -10.97
N GLU A 171 -2.65 -14.23 -12.29
CA GLU A 171 -1.63 -13.75 -13.22
C GLU A 171 -2.08 -12.39 -13.75
N PRO A 172 -1.44 -11.28 -13.32
CA PRO A 172 -1.82 -9.96 -13.77
C PRO A 172 -1.38 -9.72 -15.22
N GLU A 173 -2.25 -9.08 -15.99
CA GLU A 173 -1.91 -8.50 -17.29
C GLU A 173 -1.56 -7.03 -17.09
N PHE A 174 -0.46 -6.59 -17.69
CA PHE A 174 -0.01 -5.21 -17.62
C PHE A 174 -0.30 -4.50 -18.93
N VAL A 175 -0.76 -3.24 -18.83
CA VAL A 175 -0.87 -2.37 -19.99
C VAL A 175 0.56 -2.02 -20.42
N PRO A 176 0.95 -2.26 -21.69
CA PRO A 176 2.28 -1.91 -22.16
C PRO A 176 2.53 -0.41 -21.99
N SER A 177 3.65 -0.05 -21.39
CA SER A 177 4.18 1.31 -21.51
C SER A 177 4.86 1.41 -22.88
N GLU A 178 4.35 2.27 -23.76
CA GLU A 178 5.12 2.71 -24.92
C GLU A 178 6.32 3.52 -24.37
N GLN A 179 7.52 2.96 -24.48
CA GLN A 179 8.77 3.68 -24.24
C GLN A 179 9.19 4.43 -25.50
#